data_AF-A0AAD4BEW8-F1
#
_entry.id   AF-A0AAD4BEW8-F1
#
_cell.length_a   1.000
_cell.length_b   1.000
_cell.length_c   1.000
_cell.angle_alpha   90.00
_cell.angle_beta   90.00
_cell.angle_gamma   90.00
#
_symmetry.space_group_name_H-M   'P 1'
#
loop_
_entity.id
_entity.type
_entity.pdbx_description
1 polymer ?
#
loop_
_entity_poly.entity_id
_entity_poly.type
_entity_poly.pdbx_seq_one_letter_code
_entity_poly.pdbx_strand_id
1 'polypeptide(L)'
;MFYLPALKHLYLSPAGDFDDDDFGDLFRELTRPASAVQEQPRSLAIRLESLEISALPCQVECIKTLYGDLQNLRSLNLSLYYSDPYFLDIISTPCTLPGRGDIWLPRLVTLYVCKASGISLRKLVLQRKVAGVPLSSLYVDRFCELDDEDVDWLKENVSTFEFFEGSEEYHRFR
;
A
#
# COMPACT_ATOMS: atom_id res chain seq x y z
N MET A 1 14.33 -18.12 24.75
CA MET A 1 14.04 -18.14 23.31
C MET A 1 12.90 -17.15 23.08
N PHE A 2 13.19 -15.94 22.60
CA PHE A 2 12.15 -14.93 22.36
C PHE A 2 11.53 -15.17 20.99
N TYR A 3 10.25 -15.56 20.99
CA TYR A 3 9.47 -15.74 19.78
C TYR A 3 9.01 -14.35 19.32
N LEU A 4 9.54 -13.86 18.20
CA LEU A 4 8.93 -12.70 17.55
C LEU A 4 7.58 -13.15 16.99
N PRO A 5 6.46 -12.48 17.34
CA PRO A 5 5.16 -12.81 16.79
C PRO A 5 5.23 -12.73 15.25
N ALA A 6 4.65 -13.73 14.59
CA ALA A 6 4.58 -13.78 13.13
C ALA A 6 3.45 -12.87 12.65
N LEU A 7 3.65 -11.56 12.76
CA LEU A 7 2.68 -10.58 12.26
C LEU A 7 2.62 -10.70 10.73
N LYS A 8 1.48 -11.16 10.21
CA LYS A 8 1.22 -11.34 8.77
C LYS A 8 0.27 -10.29 8.21
N HIS A 9 -0.63 -9.79 9.06
CA HIS A 9 -1.67 -8.85 8.71
C HIS A 9 -1.58 -7.68 9.68
N LEU A 10 -1.57 -6.47 9.14
CA LEU A 10 -1.57 -5.24 9.90
C LEU A 10 -2.61 -4.31 9.31
N TYR A 11 -3.44 -3.74 10.17
CA TYR A 11 -4.47 -2.77 9.82
C TYR A 11 -4.14 -1.48 10.57
N LEU A 12 -3.91 -0.42 9.83
CA LEU A 12 -3.61 0.88 10.37
C LEU A 12 -4.70 1.85 9.93
N SER A 13 -5.59 2.17 10.86
CA SER A 13 -6.67 3.15 10.68
C SER A 13 -6.72 4.01 11.94
N PRO A 14 -6.49 5.32 11.84
CA PRO A 14 -6.65 6.20 12.97
C PRO A 14 -8.15 6.31 13.31
N ALA A 15 -8.48 6.12 14.57
CA ALA A 15 -9.85 6.27 15.07
C ALA A 15 -10.04 7.67 15.67
N GLY A 16 -10.37 8.67 14.87
CA GLY A 16 -10.69 10.02 15.35
C GLY A 16 -10.21 11.19 14.47
N ASP A 17 -10.53 12.41 14.90
CA ASP A 17 -10.10 13.68 14.28
C ASP A 17 -8.62 13.93 14.62
N PHE A 18 -7.71 13.25 13.92
CA PHE A 18 -6.25 13.39 14.08
C PHE A 18 -5.67 14.38 13.06
N ASP A 19 -6.21 15.59 13.04
CA ASP A 19 -5.88 16.59 12.02
C ASP A 19 -4.38 17.01 12.00
N ASP A 20 -3.59 16.67 13.03
CA ASP A 20 -2.19 17.09 13.17
C ASP A 20 -1.16 15.99 13.54
N ASP A 21 -1.54 14.72 13.70
CA ASP A 21 -0.60 13.69 14.18
C ASP A 21 0.17 12.99 13.04
N ASP A 22 1.50 13.15 13.00
CA ASP A 22 2.39 12.41 12.09
C ASP A 22 2.61 10.97 12.59
N PHE A 23 2.10 9.99 11.86
CA PHE A 23 2.27 8.56 12.19
C PHE A 23 3.67 8.02 11.82
N GLY A 24 4.61 8.89 11.45
CA GLY A 24 5.98 8.52 11.09
C GLY A 24 6.70 7.66 12.14
N ASP A 25 6.48 7.89 13.43
CA ASP A 25 7.11 7.10 14.50
C ASP A 25 6.62 5.64 14.52
N LEU A 26 5.35 5.40 14.20
CA LEU A 26 4.82 4.05 14.06
C LEU A 26 5.51 3.31 12.90
N PHE A 27 5.66 3.98 11.74
CA PHE A 27 6.35 3.40 10.60
C PHE A 27 7.84 3.16 10.88
N ARG A 28 8.49 4.06 11.63
CA ARG A 28 9.87 3.87 12.08
C ARG A 28 10.00 2.64 12.96
N GLU A 29 9.09 2.43 13.91
CA GLU A 29 9.14 1.24 14.78
C GLU A 29 8.83 -0.06 14.02
N LEU A 30 7.94 -0.04 13.02
CA LEU A 30 7.69 -1.21 12.15
C LEU A 30 8.89 -1.57 11.27
N THR A 31 9.60 -0.57 10.77
CA THR A 31 10.80 -0.71 9.91
C THR A 31 12.08 -0.93 10.73
N ARG A 32 12.05 -0.62 12.04
CA ARG A 32 13.20 -0.80 12.91
C ARG A 32 13.60 -2.28 13.01
N PRO A 33 14.89 -2.59 12.85
CA PRO A 33 15.38 -3.94 13.08
C PRO A 33 15.14 -4.35 14.54
N ALA A 34 14.47 -5.49 14.77
CA ALA A 34 14.23 -5.98 16.13
C ALA A 34 15.56 -6.37 16.80
N SER A 35 16.00 -5.62 17.81
CA SER A 35 17.28 -5.81 18.51
C SER A 35 17.38 -7.11 19.33
N ALA A 36 16.31 -7.90 19.42
CA ALA A 36 16.21 -9.04 20.31
C ALA A 36 16.83 -10.35 19.76
N VAL A 37 17.26 -10.39 18.49
CA VAL A 37 17.74 -11.63 17.84
C VAL A 37 19.19 -11.47 17.36
N GLN A 38 20.10 -12.21 17.99
CA GLN A 38 21.55 -12.10 17.85
C GLN A 38 22.13 -12.40 16.46
N GLU A 39 21.35 -12.88 15.48
CA GLU A 39 21.92 -13.34 14.20
C GLU A 39 21.44 -12.64 12.93
N GLN A 40 20.51 -11.68 13.00
CA GLN A 40 20.26 -10.66 11.97
C GLN A 40 19.01 -9.90 12.39
N PRO A 41 19.12 -8.63 12.83
CA PRO A 41 17.95 -7.88 13.22
C PRO A 41 17.15 -7.58 11.93
N ARG A 42 15.91 -8.07 11.88
CA ARG A 42 15.00 -7.88 10.75
C ARG A 42 13.84 -7.00 11.20
N SER A 43 13.37 -6.14 10.29
CA SER A 43 12.13 -5.38 10.47
C SER A 43 10.95 -6.35 10.67
N LEU A 44 9.96 -5.95 11.47
CA LEU A 44 8.69 -6.68 11.60
C LEU A 44 7.91 -6.70 10.27
N ALA A 45 8.06 -5.65 9.46
CA ALA A 45 7.37 -5.50 8.18
C ALA A 45 7.78 -6.56 7.15
N ILE A 46 8.98 -7.15 7.25
CA ILE A 46 9.46 -8.12 6.26
C ILE A 46 8.57 -9.37 6.15
N ARG A 47 7.76 -9.68 7.17
CA ARG A 47 6.88 -10.85 7.19
C ARG A 47 5.41 -10.53 6.87
N LEU A 48 5.07 -9.25 6.71
CA LEU A 48 3.72 -8.86 6.37
C LEU A 48 3.36 -9.36 4.97
N GLU A 49 2.22 -10.04 4.90
CA GLU A 49 1.61 -10.56 3.66
C GLU A 49 0.40 -9.71 3.27
N SER A 50 -0.24 -9.04 4.23
CA SER A 50 -1.31 -8.07 3.99
C SER A 50 -1.17 -6.83 4.85
N LEU A 51 -1.46 -5.68 4.27
CA LEU A 51 -1.40 -4.38 4.93
C LEU A 51 -2.59 -3.55 4.47
N GLU A 52 -3.26 -2.94 5.43
CA GLU A 52 -4.27 -1.92 5.20
C GLU A 52 -3.78 -0.60 5.80
N ILE A 53 -3.75 0.44 4.97
CA ILE A 53 -3.41 1.80 5.33
C ILE A 53 -4.63 2.65 5.00
N SER A 54 -5.28 3.14 6.05
CA SER A 54 -6.44 4.03 5.93
C SER A 54 -6.15 5.33 6.64
N ALA A 55 -6.24 6.45 5.91
CA ALA A 55 -6.21 7.80 6.48
C ALA A 55 -4.99 8.14 7.36
N LEU A 56 -3.80 7.61 7.06
CA LEU A 56 -2.60 7.87 7.85
C LEU A 56 -1.76 8.99 7.23
N PRO A 57 -1.84 10.24 7.72
CA PRO A 57 -0.88 11.25 7.36
C PRO A 57 0.51 10.82 7.85
N CYS A 58 1.43 10.64 6.92
CA CYS A 58 2.84 10.48 7.25
C CYS A 58 3.72 11.05 6.16
N GLN A 59 4.96 11.38 6.52
CA GLN A 59 5.94 11.85 5.55
C GLN A 59 6.22 10.80 4.47
N VAL A 60 6.42 11.26 3.24
CA VAL A 60 6.72 10.42 2.07
C VAL A 60 7.91 9.48 2.30
N GLU A 61 8.92 9.91 3.06
CA GLU A 61 10.09 9.09 3.35
C GLU A 61 9.77 7.90 4.27
N CYS A 62 8.76 8.03 5.14
CA CYS A 62 8.30 6.94 5.99
C CYS A 62 7.63 5.84 5.15
N ILE A 63 6.75 6.22 4.21
CA ILE A 63 6.07 5.24 3.35
C ILE A 63 7.04 4.56 2.37
N LYS A 64 8.04 5.28 1.85
CA LYS A 64 9.13 4.68 1.05
C LYS A 64 9.88 3.63 1.87
N THR A 65 10.30 3.97 3.08
CA THR A 65 11.02 3.03 3.95
C THR A 65 10.17 1.80 4.24
N LEU A 66 8.88 1.99 4.56
CA LEU A 66 7.94 0.91 4.78
C LEU A 66 7.79 0.00 3.54
N TYR A 67 7.48 0.57 2.38
CA TYR A 67 7.33 -0.20 1.14
C TYR A 67 8.62 -0.92 0.73
N GLY A 68 9.78 -0.34 1.04
CA GLY A 68 11.08 -0.97 0.86
C GLY A 68 11.26 -2.21 1.74
N ASP A 69 10.63 -2.28 2.91
CA ASP A 69 10.76 -3.41 3.83
C ASP A 69 9.69 -4.49 3.63
N LEU A 70 8.57 -4.16 2.99
CA LEU A 70 7.43 -5.03 2.70
C LEU A 70 7.68 -6.00 1.52
N GLN A 71 8.80 -6.72 1.56
CA GLN A 71 9.25 -7.62 0.48
C GLN A 71 8.35 -8.85 0.27
N ASN A 72 7.51 -9.19 1.26
CA ASN A 72 6.59 -10.33 1.21
C ASN A 72 5.12 -9.94 1.09
N LEU A 73 4.82 -8.65 0.97
CA LEU A 73 3.45 -8.16 0.90
C LEU A 73 2.78 -8.63 -0.39
N ARG A 74 1.61 -9.26 -0.25
CA ARG A 74 0.79 -9.78 -1.35
C ARG A 74 -0.49 -8.99 -1.56
N SER A 75 -1.03 -8.43 -0.50
CA SER A 75 -2.25 -7.61 -0.53
C SER A 75 -2.02 -6.27 0.13
N LEU A 76 -2.39 -5.19 -0.56
CA LEU A 76 -2.38 -3.83 -0.03
C LEU A 76 -3.79 -3.26 -0.16
N ASN A 77 -4.30 -2.70 0.93
CA ASN A 77 -5.49 -1.86 0.92
C ASN A 77 -5.08 -0.42 1.25
N LEU A 78 -5.36 0.51 0.34
CA LEU A 78 -4.90 1.88 0.41
C LEU A 78 -6.07 2.85 0.23
N SER A 79 -6.47 3.49 1.32
CA SER A 79 -7.45 4.59 1.28
C SER A 79 -6.72 5.93 1.16
N LEU A 80 -6.91 6.63 0.03
CA LEU A 80 -6.29 7.93 -0.25
C LEU A 80 -7.19 9.13 0.10
N TYR A 81 -8.24 8.96 0.91
CA TYR A 81 -9.13 10.07 1.28
C TYR A 81 -8.40 11.17 2.08
N TYR A 82 -7.44 10.78 2.92
CA TYR A 82 -6.66 11.67 3.78
C TYR A 82 -5.15 11.46 3.62
N SER A 83 -4.74 10.80 2.55
CA SER A 83 -3.33 10.52 2.26
C SER A 83 -2.94 11.12 0.91
N ASP A 84 -1.67 11.48 0.77
CA ASP A 84 -1.15 12.03 -0.48
C ASP A 84 -1.26 10.97 -1.60
N PRO A 85 -1.81 11.32 -2.78
CA PRO A 85 -1.83 10.43 -3.96
C PRO A 85 -0.46 9.82 -4.30
N TYR A 86 0.63 10.48 -3.89
CA TYR A 86 1.99 10.00 -4.04
C TYR A 86 2.22 8.59 -3.45
N PHE A 87 1.43 8.16 -2.47
CA PHE A 87 1.50 6.81 -1.91
C PHE A 87 1.25 5.74 -2.98
N LEU A 88 0.36 6.03 -3.94
CA LEU A 88 0.10 5.16 -5.09
C LEU A 88 1.14 5.33 -6.19
N ASP A 89 1.67 6.55 -6.40
CA ASP A 89 2.70 6.79 -7.40
C ASP A 89 4.01 6.07 -7.07
N ILE A 90 4.40 5.98 -5.79
CA ILE A 90 5.64 5.29 -5.38
C ILE A 90 5.66 3.87 -5.96
N ILE A 91 4.58 3.10 -5.79
CA ILE A 91 4.52 1.70 -6.23
C ILE A 91 4.50 1.53 -7.76
N SER A 92 4.37 2.64 -8.50
CA SER A 92 4.46 2.72 -9.97
C SER A 92 5.87 3.07 -10.47
N THR A 93 6.82 3.34 -9.57
CA THR A 93 8.19 3.79 -9.93
C THR A 93 9.25 2.75 -9.55
N PRO A 94 10.48 2.84 -10.10
CA PRO A 94 11.59 2.05 -9.61
C PRO A 94 11.89 2.36 -8.13
N CYS A 95 12.33 1.34 -7.39
CA CYS A 95 12.81 1.51 -6.04
C CYS A 95 14.19 2.17 -6.03
N THR A 96 14.31 3.25 -5.28
CA THR A 96 15.55 4.05 -5.19
C THR A 96 16.29 3.85 -3.88
N LEU A 97 15.82 2.95 -2.99
CA LEU A 97 16.45 2.73 -1.69
C LEU A 97 17.69 1.83 -1.81
N PRO A 98 18.86 2.24 -1.27
CA PRO A 98 20.06 1.42 -1.28
C PRO A 98 19.83 0.07 -0.57
N GLY A 99 20.31 -1.01 -1.19
CA GLY A 99 20.20 -2.36 -0.62
C GLY A 99 18.77 -2.91 -0.56
N ARG A 100 17.83 -2.28 -1.28
CA ARG A 100 16.52 -2.84 -1.60
C ARG A 100 16.50 -3.19 -3.10
N GLY A 101 15.67 -4.14 -3.51
CA GLY A 101 15.55 -4.51 -4.93
C GLY A 101 15.04 -3.33 -5.79
N ASP A 102 15.04 -3.49 -7.11
CA ASP A 102 14.74 -2.41 -8.07
C ASP A 102 13.26 -1.99 -8.12
N ILE A 103 12.38 -2.68 -7.40
CA ILE A 103 10.93 -2.52 -7.48
C ILE A 103 10.31 -2.49 -6.08
N TRP A 104 9.37 -1.55 -5.87
CA TRP A 104 8.57 -1.49 -4.64
C TRP A 104 7.55 -2.62 -4.59
N LEU A 105 7.41 -3.24 -3.40
CA LEU A 105 6.42 -4.30 -3.15
C LEU A 105 6.45 -5.39 -4.24
N PRO A 106 7.60 -6.09 -4.43
CA PRO A 106 7.81 -6.96 -5.59
C PRO A 106 6.88 -8.18 -5.63
N ARG A 107 6.20 -8.50 -4.52
CA ARG A 107 5.26 -9.61 -4.39
C ARG A 107 3.79 -9.19 -4.32
N LEU A 108 3.50 -7.90 -4.47
CA LEU A 108 2.13 -7.38 -4.44
C LEU A 108 1.37 -7.88 -5.66
N VAL A 109 0.26 -8.58 -5.40
CA VAL A 109 -0.62 -9.16 -6.43
C VAL A 109 -2.06 -8.66 -6.33
N THR A 110 -2.47 -8.20 -5.15
CA THR A 110 -3.82 -7.68 -4.89
C THR A 110 -3.74 -6.25 -4.35
N LEU A 111 -4.47 -5.34 -4.98
CA LEU A 111 -4.60 -3.95 -4.54
C LEU A 111 -6.07 -3.58 -4.35
N TYR A 112 -6.41 -3.04 -3.18
CA TYR A 112 -7.64 -2.31 -2.92
C TYR A 112 -7.28 -0.83 -2.84
N VAL A 113 -8.03 0.03 -3.52
CA VAL A 113 -7.72 1.47 -3.57
C VAL A 113 -8.98 2.33 -3.54
N CYS A 114 -8.94 3.37 -2.71
CA CYS A 114 -9.94 4.44 -2.68
C CYS A 114 -9.34 5.76 -3.16
N LYS A 115 -10.17 6.64 -3.74
CA LYS A 115 -9.81 8.00 -4.17
C LYS A 115 -8.62 8.07 -5.15
N ALA A 116 -8.54 7.12 -6.08
CA ALA A 116 -7.58 7.13 -7.20
C ALA A 116 -8.25 7.58 -8.51
N SER A 117 -7.45 8.12 -9.44
CA SER A 117 -7.89 8.40 -10.81
C SER A 117 -7.57 7.24 -11.74
N GLY A 118 -8.35 7.07 -12.80
CA GLY A 118 -8.12 6.03 -13.81
C GLY A 118 -6.73 6.13 -14.46
N ILE A 119 -6.25 7.34 -14.76
CA ILE A 119 -4.89 7.58 -15.28
C ILE A 119 -3.81 6.99 -14.36
N SER A 120 -3.89 7.25 -13.06
CA SER A 120 -2.91 6.73 -12.09
C SER A 120 -2.96 5.21 -11.97
N LEU A 121 -4.16 4.61 -12.02
CA LEU A 121 -4.33 3.16 -11.99
C LEU A 121 -3.79 2.48 -13.25
N ARG A 122 -4.08 3.02 -14.43
CA ARG A 122 -3.55 2.51 -15.70
C ARG A 122 -2.02 2.58 -15.73
N LYS A 123 -1.46 3.72 -15.29
CA LYS A 123 -0.01 3.90 -15.14
C LYS A 123 0.58 2.85 -14.21
N LEU A 124 0.00 2.65 -13.02
CA LEU A 124 0.46 1.64 -12.06
C LEU A 124 0.48 0.22 -12.67
N VAL A 125 -0.65 -0.21 -13.24
CA VAL A 125 -0.78 -1.54 -13.83
C VAL A 125 0.24 -1.74 -14.95
N LEU A 126 0.41 -0.75 -15.83
CA LEU A 126 1.37 -0.80 -16.92
C LEU A 126 2.81 -0.88 -16.41
N GLN A 127 3.20 -0.02 -15.47
CA GLN A 127 4.57 0.00 -14.94
C GLN A 127 4.94 -1.30 -14.23
N ARG A 128 4.02 -1.86 -13.44
CA ARG A 128 4.23 -3.14 -12.78
C ARG A 128 4.33 -4.30 -13.77
N LYS A 129 3.54 -4.28 -14.85
CA LYS A 129 3.62 -5.26 -15.94
C LYS A 129 4.97 -5.17 -16.66
N VAL A 130 5.43 -3.97 -16.99
CA VAL A 130 6.76 -3.75 -17.62
C VAL A 130 7.89 -4.22 -16.71
N ALA A 131 7.77 -4.01 -15.40
CA ALA A 131 8.74 -4.44 -14.41
C ALA A 131 8.71 -5.96 -14.10
N GLY A 132 7.83 -6.73 -14.75
CA GLY A 132 7.72 -8.18 -14.55
C GLY A 132 7.05 -8.62 -13.24
N VAL A 133 6.35 -7.70 -12.56
CA VAL A 133 5.63 -7.95 -11.29
C VAL A 133 4.16 -7.53 -11.38
N PRO A 134 3.39 -8.05 -12.36
CA PRO A 134 2.03 -7.58 -12.63
C PRO A 134 1.10 -7.78 -11.43
N LEU A 135 0.13 -6.86 -11.28
CA LEU A 135 -1.00 -7.08 -10.39
C LEU A 135 -1.93 -8.14 -10.99
N SER A 136 -2.43 -9.02 -10.13
CA SER A 136 -3.43 -10.03 -10.50
C SER A 136 -4.84 -9.48 -10.30
N SER A 137 -5.07 -8.82 -9.17
CA SER A 137 -6.40 -8.35 -8.76
C SER A 137 -6.34 -6.88 -8.34
N LEU A 138 -7.28 -6.09 -8.87
CA LEU A 138 -7.47 -4.69 -8.54
C LEU A 138 -8.93 -4.46 -8.14
N TYR A 139 -9.12 -3.98 -6.92
CA TYR A 139 -10.41 -3.60 -6.38
C TYR A 139 -10.41 -2.08 -6.20
N VAL A 140 -11.39 -1.41 -6.79
CA VAL A 140 -11.45 0.05 -6.81
C VAL A 140 -12.72 0.51 -6.13
N ASP A 141 -12.62 1.51 -5.26
CA ASP A 141 -13.81 2.10 -4.66
C ASP A 141 -14.72 2.72 -5.75
N ARG A 142 -16.03 2.52 -5.64
CA ARG A 142 -17.02 3.00 -6.61
C ARG A 142 -17.04 4.53 -6.79
N PHE A 143 -16.45 5.29 -5.87
CA PHE A 143 -16.37 6.75 -5.92
C PHE A 143 -15.02 7.27 -6.45
N CYS A 144 -14.13 6.37 -6.90
CA CYS A 144 -12.94 6.75 -7.67
C CYS A 144 -13.32 7.39 -9.01
N GLU A 145 -12.43 8.24 -9.52
CA GLU A 145 -12.64 9.00 -10.75
C GLU A 145 -12.16 8.17 -11.95
N LEU A 146 -13.01 7.27 -12.43
CA LEU A 146 -12.78 6.43 -13.62
C LEU A 146 -13.90 6.69 -14.64
N ASP A 147 -13.53 6.83 -15.90
CA ASP A 147 -14.48 6.77 -17.02
C ASP A 147 -14.64 5.32 -17.54
N ASP A 148 -15.54 5.13 -18.50
CA ASP A 148 -15.82 3.82 -19.08
C ASP A 148 -14.59 3.24 -19.80
N GLU A 149 -13.76 4.08 -20.42
CA GLU A 149 -12.54 3.65 -21.11
C GLU A 149 -11.51 3.10 -20.11
N ASP A 150 -11.33 3.79 -18.98
CA ASP A 150 -10.45 3.35 -17.91
C ASP A 150 -10.89 2.01 -17.33
N VAL A 151 -12.20 1.83 -17.11
CA VAL A 151 -12.78 0.58 -16.58
C VAL A 151 -12.54 -0.59 -17.54
N ASP A 152 -12.85 -0.40 -18.82
CA ASP A 152 -12.67 -1.45 -19.82
C ASP A 152 -11.18 -1.80 -19.98
N TRP A 153 -10.31 -0.80 -20.03
CA TRP A 153 -8.86 -1.02 -20.09
C TRP A 153 -8.36 -1.82 -18.88
N LEU A 154 -8.81 -1.50 -17.67
CA LEU A 154 -8.37 -2.18 -16.45
C LEU A 154 -8.82 -3.65 -16.44
N LYS A 155 -10.07 -3.95 -16.83
CA LYS A 155 -10.57 -5.32 -16.96
C LYS A 155 -9.75 -6.17 -17.92
N GLU A 156 -9.20 -5.59 -18.98
CA GLU A 156 -8.34 -6.29 -19.94
C GLU A 156 -6.90 -6.49 -19.45
N ASN A 157 -6.44 -5.69 -18.47
CA ASN A 157 -5.04 -5.66 -18.05
C ASN A 157 -4.75 -6.25 -16.67
N VAL A 158 -5.77 -6.59 -15.90
CA VAL A 158 -5.67 -7.42 -14.68
C VAL A 158 -6.57 -8.64 -14.78
N SER A 159 -6.30 -9.69 -14.00
CA SER A 159 -7.14 -10.90 -14.02
C SER A 159 -8.49 -10.70 -13.32
N THR A 160 -8.52 -9.87 -12.29
CA THR A 160 -9.73 -9.52 -11.55
C THR A 160 -9.80 -8.01 -11.40
N PHE A 161 -10.87 -7.41 -11.90
CA PHE A 161 -11.21 -6.01 -11.68
C PHE A 161 -12.63 -5.93 -11.15
N GLU A 162 -12.79 -5.39 -9.95
CA GLU A 162 -14.10 -5.24 -9.31
C GLU A 162 -14.20 -3.89 -8.60
N PHE A 163 -15.42 -3.35 -8.58
CA PHE A 163 -15.73 -2.22 -7.71
C PHE A 163 -16.13 -2.70 -6.32
N PHE A 164 -15.78 -1.93 -5.29
CA PHE A 164 -16.27 -2.16 -3.93
C PHE A 164 -16.84 -0.87 -3.33
N GLU A 165 -17.60 -1.03 -2.24
CA GLU A 165 -18.10 0.08 -1.41
C GLU A 165 -17.14 0.25 -0.23
N GLY A 166 -16.35 1.31 -0.23
CA GLY A 166 -15.45 1.66 0.86
C GLY A 166 -16.21 2.02 2.14
N SER A 167 -15.66 1.64 3.29
CA SER A 167 -16.30 1.83 4.60
C SER A 167 -16.34 3.28 5.09
N GLU A 168 -15.71 4.23 4.40
CA GLU A 168 -15.67 5.65 4.80
C GLU A 168 -16.93 6.45 4.42
N GLU A 169 -17.93 5.78 3.84
CA GLU A 169 -19.23 6.37 3.45
C GLU A 169 -20.05 6.89 4.65
N TYR A 170 -19.63 6.67 5.90
CA TYR A 170 -20.35 7.15 7.09
C TYR A 170 -20.12 8.62 7.46
N HIS A 171 -19.14 9.33 6.88
CA HIS A 171 -18.81 10.70 7.31
C HIS A 171 -19.32 11.82 6.38
N ARG A 172 -20.00 11.51 5.27
CA ARG A 172 -20.43 12.52 4.28
C ARG A 172 -21.84 13.12 4.49
N PHE A 173 -22.53 12.75 5.57
CA PHE A 173 -23.89 13.24 5.88
C PHE A 173 -24.07 13.69 7.34
N ARG A 174 -23.08 14.36 7.93
CA ARG A 174 -23.28 15.15 9.15
C ARG A 174 -22.84 16.59 8.98
#